data_AF-J9FWW4-F1
#
_entry.id   AF-J9FWW4-F1
#
_cell.length_a   1.000
_cell.length_b   1.000
_cell.length_c   1.000
_cell.angle_alpha   90.00
_cell.angle_beta   90.00
_cell.angle_gamma   90.00
#
_symmetry.space_group_name_H-M   'P 1'
#
loop_
_entity.id
_entity.type
_entity.pdbx_description
1 polymer ?
#
loop_
_entity_poly.entity_id
_entity_poly.type
_entity_poly.pdbx_seq_one_letter_code
_entity_poly.pdbx_strand_id
1 'polypeptide(L)'
;MSEKRRDSKNRILRTGESQEADGRYKYRYIDANGKCKSVYSWRLVATDSVPYGKKDNAPLRDQEKLINRDLDDMIVPGGDGLTVSQLVSKYIATKTGVKHTTRAGYGTVMNLLEKDPFRARRIDKVRLSDAKEWLIKLQQVDKKSYSA
;
A
#
# COMPACT_ATOMS: atom_id res chain seq x y z
N MET A 1 -21.27 17.15 -27.47
CA MET A 1 -20.02 17.68 -26.89
C MET A 1 -20.09 17.52 -25.38
N SER A 2 -19.29 16.65 -24.77
CA SER A 2 -19.30 16.53 -23.30
C SER A 2 -18.66 17.79 -22.70
N GLU A 3 -19.43 18.57 -21.97
CA GLU A 3 -18.92 19.73 -21.25
C GLU A 3 -17.85 19.28 -20.24
N LYS A 4 -16.61 19.72 -20.46
CA LYS A 4 -15.50 19.35 -19.56
C LYS A 4 -15.63 20.16 -18.28
N ARG A 5 -15.52 19.48 -17.13
CA ARG A 5 -15.52 20.14 -15.81
C ARG A 5 -14.35 21.11 -15.70
N ARG A 6 -14.62 22.30 -15.17
CA ARG A 6 -13.61 23.33 -14.95
C ARG A 6 -13.63 23.81 -13.51
N ASP A 7 -12.51 24.36 -13.06
CA ASP A 7 -12.41 25.03 -11.76
C ASP A 7 -12.80 26.51 -11.85
N SER A 8 -12.81 27.20 -10.70
CA SER A 8 -13.09 28.64 -10.58
C SER A 8 -12.10 29.54 -11.34
N LYS A 9 -10.94 29.00 -11.75
CA LYS A 9 -9.92 29.67 -12.57
C LYS A 9 -10.00 29.26 -14.05
N ASN A 10 -11.12 28.63 -14.46
CA ASN A 10 -11.39 28.15 -15.81
C ASN A 10 -10.44 27.06 -16.33
N ARG A 11 -9.68 26.40 -15.45
CA ARG A 11 -8.79 25.28 -15.78
C ARG A 11 -9.61 24.00 -15.91
N ILE A 12 -9.24 23.14 -16.86
CA ILE A 12 -9.89 21.85 -17.05
C ILE A 12 -9.47 20.89 -15.93
N LEU A 13 -10.47 20.32 -15.26
CA LEU A 13 -10.29 19.27 -14.25
C LEU A 13 -10.31 17.89 -14.93
N ARG A 14 -9.37 17.03 -14.54
CA ARG A 14 -9.22 15.65 -15.00
C ARG A 14 -10.29 14.76 -14.40
N THR A 15 -10.40 13.53 -14.92
CA THR A 15 -11.27 12.50 -14.35
C THR A 15 -10.93 12.26 -12.89
N GLY A 16 -11.94 12.23 -12.03
CA GLY A 16 -11.75 12.11 -10.57
C GLY A 16 -11.47 13.43 -9.86
N GLU A 17 -11.03 14.48 -10.57
CA GLU A 17 -10.85 15.83 -10.00
C GLU A 17 -12.19 16.60 -9.89
N SER A 18 -12.30 17.35 -8.81
CA SER A 18 -13.40 18.27 -8.51
C SER A 18 -12.90 19.42 -7.62
N GLN A 19 -13.62 20.53 -7.62
CA GLN A 19 -13.38 21.64 -6.70
C GLN A 19 -14.59 21.77 -5.77
N GLU A 20 -14.34 21.79 -4.47
CA GLU A 20 -15.34 21.99 -3.42
C GLU A 20 -15.73 23.47 -3.33
N ALA A 21 -16.87 23.77 -2.72
CA ALA A 21 -17.39 25.14 -2.61
C ALA A 21 -16.45 26.09 -1.83
N ASP A 22 -15.59 25.55 -0.96
CA ASP A 22 -14.59 26.31 -0.21
C ASP A 22 -13.29 26.58 -1.00
N GLY A 23 -13.22 26.13 -2.25
CA GLY A 23 -12.07 26.28 -3.12
C GLY A 23 -11.02 25.17 -3.02
N ARG A 24 -11.17 24.18 -2.12
CA ARG A 24 -10.30 23.00 -2.08
C ARG A 24 -10.52 22.13 -3.31
N TYR A 25 -9.44 21.59 -3.82
CA TYR A 25 -9.50 20.54 -4.82
C TYR A 25 -9.61 19.18 -4.15
N LYS A 26 -10.35 18.29 -4.81
CA LYS A 26 -10.58 16.91 -4.39
C LYS A 26 -10.34 15.98 -5.57
N TYR A 27 -9.60 14.91 -5.30
CA TYR A 27 -9.41 13.80 -6.24
C TYR A 27 -10.03 12.54 -5.64
N ARG A 28 -10.99 11.95 -6.37
CA ARG A 28 -11.67 10.71 -6.00
C ARG A 28 -11.16 9.56 -6.86
N TYR A 29 -10.80 8.45 -6.21
CA TYR A 29 -10.30 7.24 -6.86
C TYR A 29 -10.83 5.99 -6.16
N ILE A 30 -10.73 4.85 -6.85
CA ILE A 30 -10.97 3.53 -6.28
C ILE A 30 -9.60 2.96 -5.91
N ASP A 31 -9.43 2.56 -4.66
CA ASP A 31 -8.18 1.94 -4.23
C ASP A 31 -8.03 0.50 -4.73
N ALA A 32 -6.86 -0.10 -4.55
CA ALA A 32 -6.59 -1.47 -4.95
C ALA A 32 -7.54 -2.52 -4.27
N ASN A 33 -8.27 -2.13 -3.22
CA ASN A 33 -9.26 -2.97 -2.54
C ASN A 33 -10.70 -2.71 -3.03
N GLY A 34 -10.89 -1.92 -4.09
CA GLY A 34 -12.20 -1.56 -4.60
C GLY A 34 -12.94 -0.51 -3.76
N LYS A 35 -12.29 0.11 -2.77
CA LYS A 35 -12.91 1.13 -1.90
C LYS A 35 -12.70 2.53 -2.48
N CYS A 36 -13.78 3.30 -2.52
CA CYS A 36 -13.73 4.71 -2.90
C CYS A 36 -12.97 5.53 -1.85
N LYS A 37 -11.89 6.18 -2.25
CA LYS A 37 -11.12 7.12 -1.43
C LYS A 37 -11.11 8.51 -2.04
N SER A 38 -10.78 9.50 -1.24
CA SER A 38 -10.64 10.90 -1.69
C SER A 38 -9.48 11.57 -0.99
N VAL A 39 -8.70 12.33 -1.75
CA VAL A 39 -7.64 13.20 -1.24
C VAL A 39 -7.95 14.65 -1.56
N TYR A 40 -7.39 15.56 -0.76
CA TYR A 40 -7.70 16.98 -0.79
C TYR A 40 -6.43 17.82 -0.84
N SER A 41 -6.48 18.92 -1.57
CA SER A 41 -5.42 19.93 -1.58
C SER A 41 -5.99 21.32 -1.81
N TRP A 42 -5.34 22.34 -1.24
CA TRP A 42 -5.68 23.73 -1.53
C TRP A 42 -5.14 24.21 -2.89
N ARG A 43 -4.27 23.41 -3.51
CA ARG A 43 -3.57 23.73 -4.76
C ARG A 43 -3.79 22.62 -5.77
N LEU A 44 -4.04 22.98 -7.03
CA LEU A 44 -4.15 21.98 -8.10
C LEU A 44 -2.76 21.56 -8.58
N VAL A 45 -1.86 22.54 -8.72
CA VAL A 45 -0.46 22.39 -9.16
C VAL A 45 0.48 23.16 -8.23
N ALA A 46 1.77 22.80 -8.23
CA ALA A 46 2.78 23.40 -7.35
C ALA A 46 2.94 24.92 -7.49
N THR A 47 2.61 25.47 -8.66
CA THR A 47 2.69 26.91 -8.94
C THR A 47 1.55 27.72 -8.32
N ASP A 48 0.48 27.06 -7.82
CA ASP A 48 -0.61 27.76 -7.13
C ASP A 48 -0.14 28.23 -5.74
N SER A 49 -0.62 29.40 -5.31
CA SER A 49 -0.42 29.89 -3.95
C SER A 49 -1.43 29.24 -2.98
N VAL A 50 -0.98 29.00 -1.75
CA VAL A 50 -1.87 28.51 -0.66
C VAL A 50 -2.72 29.68 -0.17
N PRO A 51 -4.05 29.50 0.01
CA PRO A 51 -4.90 30.55 0.57
C PRO A 51 -4.46 30.96 1.98
N TYR A 52 -4.64 32.24 2.31
CA TYR A 52 -4.23 32.79 3.60
C TYR A 52 -4.86 32.01 4.77
N GLY A 53 -4.04 31.70 5.78
CA GLY A 53 -4.47 30.97 6.98
C GLY A 53 -4.74 29.47 6.76
N LYS A 54 -4.46 28.91 5.58
CA LYS A 54 -4.59 27.47 5.32
C LYS A 54 -3.25 26.77 5.43
N LYS A 55 -3.27 25.53 5.94
CA LYS A 55 -2.09 24.68 6.03
C LYS A 55 -1.70 24.19 4.64
N ASP A 56 -0.44 24.39 4.28
CA ASP A 56 0.09 23.87 3.02
C ASP A 56 0.14 22.34 3.03
N ASN A 57 -0.11 21.76 1.86
CA ASN A 57 0.11 20.36 1.58
C ASN A 57 0.55 20.16 0.12
N ALA A 58 0.91 18.93 -0.23
CA ALA A 58 1.26 18.60 -1.59
C ALA A 58 0.13 18.99 -2.57
N PRO A 59 0.44 19.54 -3.75
CA PRO A 59 -0.55 19.82 -4.79
C PRO A 59 -1.36 18.58 -5.17
N LEU A 60 -2.61 18.76 -5.57
CA LEU A 60 -3.50 17.64 -5.87
C LEU A 60 -2.93 16.71 -6.94
N ARG A 61 -2.33 17.25 -8.01
CA ARG A 61 -1.78 16.44 -9.11
C ARG A 61 -0.53 15.66 -8.75
N ASP A 62 0.24 16.13 -7.78
CA ASP A 62 1.39 15.38 -7.26
C ASP A 62 0.90 14.22 -6.38
N GLN A 63 -0.13 14.44 -5.57
CA GLN A 63 -0.81 13.37 -4.83
C GLN A 63 -1.45 12.35 -5.78
N GLU A 64 -2.14 12.80 -6.83
CA GLU A 64 -2.71 11.95 -7.89
C GLU A 64 -1.63 11.07 -8.52
N LYS A 65 -0.47 11.65 -8.89
CA LYS A 65 0.63 10.92 -9.51
C LYS A 65 1.16 9.81 -8.61
N LEU A 66 1.32 10.07 -7.32
CA LEU A 66 1.74 9.07 -6.34
C LEU A 66 0.70 7.96 -6.20
N ILE A 67 -0.59 8.32 -6.07
CA ILE A 67 -1.69 7.37 -5.96
C ILE A 67 -1.76 6.48 -7.20
N ASN A 68 -1.72 7.06 -8.39
CA ASN A 68 -1.81 6.29 -9.64
C ASN A 68 -0.63 5.34 -9.79
N ARG A 69 0.59 5.77 -9.42
CA ARG A 69 1.75 4.87 -9.40
C ARG A 69 1.54 3.71 -8.42
N ASP A 70 1.07 4.00 -7.21
CA ASP A 70 0.83 2.97 -6.21
C ASP A 70 -0.30 2.00 -6.66
N LEU A 71 -1.31 2.49 -7.39
CA LEU A 71 -2.36 1.66 -8.00
C LEU A 71 -1.82 0.78 -9.13
N ASP A 72 -0.98 1.33 -10.01
CA ASP A 72 -0.35 0.60 -11.12
C ASP A 72 0.58 -0.50 -10.60
N ASP A 73 1.33 -0.22 -9.53
CA ASP A 73 2.20 -1.19 -8.86
C ASP A 73 1.41 -2.24 -8.02
N MET A 74 0.07 -2.17 -8.01
CA MET A 74 -0.83 -2.94 -7.13
C MET A 74 -0.42 -2.85 -5.64
N ILE A 75 0.20 -1.75 -5.24
CA ILE A 75 0.59 -1.48 -3.86
C ILE A 75 -0.68 -1.08 -3.12
N VAL A 76 -1.27 -2.04 -2.42
CA VAL A 76 -2.39 -1.76 -1.53
C VAL A 76 -1.88 -0.89 -0.38
N PRO A 77 -2.44 0.32 -0.17
CA PRO A 77 -2.10 1.13 1.00
C PRO A 77 -2.47 0.35 2.26
N GLY A 78 -1.46 -0.11 2.99
CA GLY A 78 -1.63 -0.95 4.18
C GLY A 78 -1.73 -2.46 3.92
N GLY A 79 -1.42 -2.95 2.71
CA GLY A 79 -1.33 -4.38 2.40
C GLY A 79 -2.62 -5.16 2.59
N ASP A 80 -3.79 -4.52 2.54
CA ASP A 80 -5.11 -5.09 2.90
C ASP A 80 -5.20 -5.64 4.33
N GLY A 81 -4.29 -5.24 5.22
CA GLY A 81 -4.13 -5.87 6.52
C GLY A 81 -3.63 -7.31 6.44
N LEU A 82 -3.11 -7.74 5.29
CA LEU A 82 -2.53 -9.06 5.09
C LEU A 82 -1.36 -9.23 6.06
N THR A 83 -1.46 -10.29 6.85
CA THR A 83 -0.44 -10.68 7.80
C THR A 83 0.64 -11.54 7.14
N VAL A 84 1.81 -11.62 7.76
CA VAL A 84 2.91 -12.46 7.26
C VAL A 84 2.44 -13.91 7.05
N SER A 85 1.67 -14.48 7.98
CA SER A 85 1.16 -15.86 7.84
C SER A 85 0.23 -16.02 6.64
N GLN A 86 -0.70 -15.09 6.43
CA GLN A 86 -1.62 -15.14 5.28
C GLN A 86 -0.87 -15.01 3.95
N LEU A 87 0.17 -14.16 3.89
CA LEU A 87 1.02 -14.05 2.70
C LEU A 87 1.75 -15.37 2.41
N VAL A 88 2.32 -16.01 3.44
CA VAL A 88 3.01 -17.29 3.31
C VAL A 88 2.06 -18.41 2.90
N SER A 89 0.86 -18.50 3.49
CA SER A 89 -0.17 -19.45 3.06
C SER A 89 -0.57 -19.24 1.60
N LYS A 90 -0.76 -17.99 1.18
CA LYS A 90 -1.07 -17.66 -0.22
C LYS A 90 0.06 -18.11 -1.14
N TYR A 91 1.32 -17.85 -0.78
CA TYR A 91 2.48 -18.31 -1.55
C TYR A 91 2.52 -19.84 -1.67
N ILE A 92 2.34 -20.58 -0.58
CA ILE A 92 2.33 -22.06 -0.60
C ILE A 92 1.22 -22.59 -1.51
N ALA A 93 0.02 -21.98 -1.48
CA ALA A 93 -1.09 -22.35 -2.34
C ALA A 93 -0.81 -22.18 -3.84
N THR A 94 0.05 -21.23 -4.22
CA THR A 94 0.48 -21.06 -5.63
C THR A 94 1.46 -22.13 -6.10
N LYS A 95 2.13 -22.85 -5.18
CA LYS A 95 3.11 -23.89 -5.51
C LYS A 95 2.43 -25.24 -5.76
N THR A 96 1.81 -25.37 -6.94
CA THR A 96 1.26 -26.63 -7.44
C THR A 96 2.40 -27.54 -7.95
N GLY A 97 2.29 -28.86 -7.77
CA GLY A 97 3.26 -29.83 -8.29
C GLY A 97 4.57 -30.01 -7.50
N VAL A 98 4.66 -29.53 -6.26
CA VAL A 98 5.87 -29.72 -5.44
C VAL A 98 6.02 -31.16 -4.95
N LYS A 99 7.29 -31.63 -4.86
CA LYS A 99 7.63 -32.93 -4.27
C LYS A 99 7.19 -33.00 -2.80
N HIS A 100 6.93 -34.22 -2.32
CA HIS A 100 6.51 -34.47 -0.93
C HIS A 100 7.47 -33.82 0.09
N THR A 101 8.78 -33.94 -0.12
CA THR A 101 9.81 -33.35 0.76
C THR A 101 9.69 -31.83 0.86
N THR A 102 9.47 -31.16 -0.28
CA THR A 102 9.27 -29.70 -0.32
C THR A 102 7.98 -29.29 0.39
N ARG A 103 6.89 -30.06 0.21
CA ARG A 103 5.63 -29.81 0.91
C ARG A 103 5.79 -29.94 2.44
N ALA A 104 6.52 -30.94 2.91
CA ALA A 104 6.85 -31.09 4.32
C ALA A 104 7.72 -29.93 4.84
N GLY A 105 8.65 -29.44 4.02
CA GLY A 105 9.43 -28.23 4.29
C GLY A 105 8.56 -26.99 4.51
N TYR A 106 7.59 -26.74 3.62
CA TYR A 106 6.62 -25.65 3.79
C TYR A 106 5.81 -25.78 5.08
N GLY A 107 5.34 -26.99 5.42
CA GLY A 107 4.65 -27.24 6.68
C GLY A 107 5.51 -26.93 7.91
N THR A 108 6.81 -27.20 7.84
CA THR A 108 7.75 -26.91 8.92
C THR A 108 7.90 -25.40 9.14
N VAL A 109 8.04 -24.63 8.07
CA VAL A 109 8.13 -23.16 8.12
C VAL A 109 6.83 -22.55 8.61
N MET A 110 5.68 -23.04 8.15
CA MET A 110 4.38 -22.56 8.61
C MET A 110 4.18 -22.81 10.11
N ASN A 111 4.51 -24.01 10.60
CA ASN A 111 4.42 -24.33 12.03
C ASN A 111 5.36 -23.50 12.90
N LEU A 112 6.54 -23.13 12.38
CA LEU A 112 7.45 -22.22 13.05
C LEU A 112 6.86 -20.82 13.13
N LEU A 113 6.35 -20.32 12.00
CA LEU A 113 5.72 -19.00 11.91
C LEU A 113 4.52 -18.92 12.84
N GLU A 114 3.68 -19.96 12.90
CA GLU A 114 2.54 -20.03 13.83
C GLU A 114 2.93 -19.88 15.31
N LYS A 115 4.17 -20.21 15.70
CA LYS A 115 4.62 -20.05 17.09
C LYS A 115 5.21 -18.68 17.39
N ASP A 116 5.46 -17.86 16.37
CA ASP A 116 6.13 -16.57 16.51
C ASP A 116 5.15 -15.38 16.34
N PRO A 117 5.23 -14.33 17.20
CA PRO A 117 4.40 -13.13 17.04
C PRO A 117 4.59 -12.42 15.69
N PHE A 118 5.71 -12.65 15.00
CA PHE A 118 5.97 -12.15 13.65
C PHE A 118 4.87 -12.55 12.65
N ARG A 119 4.19 -13.69 12.85
CA ARG A 119 3.10 -14.15 11.98
C ARG A 119 1.97 -13.14 11.81
N ALA A 120 1.63 -12.44 12.89
CA ALA A 120 0.48 -11.53 12.95
C ALA A 120 0.85 -10.11 12.55
N ARG A 121 2.13 -9.83 12.27
CA ARG A 121 2.54 -8.54 11.75
C ARG A 121 1.95 -8.36 10.36
N ARG A 122 1.46 -7.16 10.10
CA ARG A 122 1.00 -6.78 8.77
C ARG A 122 2.20 -6.55 7.87
N ILE A 123 2.12 -7.01 6.62
CA ILE A 123 3.24 -6.95 5.68
C ILE A 123 3.70 -5.51 5.39
N ASP A 124 2.78 -4.54 5.43
CA ASP A 124 3.07 -3.11 5.23
C ASP A 124 3.85 -2.47 6.38
N LYS A 125 3.94 -3.16 7.53
CA LYS A 125 4.67 -2.73 8.72
C LYS A 125 5.97 -3.49 8.93
N VAL A 126 6.25 -4.49 8.10
CA VAL A 126 7.49 -5.27 8.18
C VAL A 126 8.55 -4.60 7.31
N ARG A 127 9.61 -4.08 7.94
CA ARG A 127 10.80 -3.60 7.24
C ARG A 127 11.77 -4.75 6.99
N LEU A 128 12.70 -4.53 6.06
CA LEU A 128 13.77 -5.49 5.79
C LEU A 128 14.63 -5.79 7.04
N SER A 129 14.86 -4.78 7.89
CA SER A 129 15.54 -4.97 9.19
C SER A 129 14.80 -5.93 10.09
N ASP A 130 13.48 -5.79 10.19
CA ASP A 130 12.65 -6.62 11.07
C ASP A 130 12.65 -8.08 10.60
N ALA A 131 12.68 -8.32 9.28
CA ALA A 131 12.82 -9.65 8.71
C ALA A 131 14.20 -10.27 8.98
N LYS A 132 15.28 -9.48 8.93
CA LYS A 132 16.63 -9.93 9.28
C LYS A 132 16.75 -10.27 10.76
N GLU A 133 16.20 -9.43 11.64
CA GLU A 133 16.14 -9.70 13.08
C GLU A 133 15.40 -11.00 13.38
N TRP A 134 14.27 -11.23 12.70
CA TRP A 134 13.53 -12.48 12.82
C TRP A 134 14.38 -13.70 12.40
N LEU A 135 15.10 -13.62 11.27
CA LEU A 135 15.99 -14.69 10.83
C LEU A 135 17.13 -14.96 11.83
N ILE A 136 17.75 -13.90 12.36
CA ILE A 136 18.81 -14.00 13.37
C ILE A 136 18.28 -14.66 14.64
N LYS A 137 17.08 -14.28 15.10
CA LYS A 137 16.42 -14.89 16.25
C LYS A 137 16.22 -16.40 16.04
N LEU A 138 15.73 -16.81 14.86
CA LEU A 138 15.55 -18.24 14.54
C LEU A 138 16.85 -19.05 14.60
N GLN A 139 17.95 -18.46 14.13
CA GLN A 139 19.25 -19.12 14.11
C GLN A 139 19.90 -19.18 15.49
N GLN A 140 19.89 -18.06 16.24
CA GLN A 140 20.63 -17.93 17.49
C GLN A 140 19.85 -18.40 18.71
N VAL A 141 18.55 -18.13 18.78
CA VAL A 141 17.71 -18.43 19.94
C VAL A 141 17.07 -19.81 19.79
N ASP A 142 16.40 -20.03 18.65
CA ASP A 142 15.67 -21.28 18.40
C ASP A 142 16.57 -22.40 17.86
N LYS A 143 17.86 -22.13 17.66
CA LYS A 143 18.91 -23.04 17.15
C LYS A 143 18.51 -23.77 15.87
N LYS A 144 17.72 -23.11 15.00
CA LYS A 144 17.30 -23.68 13.72
C LYS A 144 18.23 -23.22 12.61
N SER A 145 18.85 -24.16 11.90
CA SER A 145 19.67 -23.87 10.74
C SER A 145 18.79 -23.68 9.50
N TYR A 146 18.69 -22.44 9.05
CA TYR A 146 18.14 -22.10 7.74
C TYR A 146 19.22 -21.39 6.94
N SER A 147 19.42 -21.82 5.69
CA SER A 147 20.31 -21.14 4.74
C SER A 147 19.80 -19.72 4.49
N ALA A 148 20.69 -18.74 4.57
CA ALA A 148 20.40 -17.35 4.19
C ALA A 148 20.25 -17.22 2.66
#